data_AF-A0A6B3I385-F1
#
_entry.id   AF-A0A6B3I385-F1
#
_cell.length_a   1.000
_cell.length_b   1.000
_cell.length_c   1.000
_cell.angle_alpha   90.00
_cell.angle_beta   90.00
_cell.angle_gamma   90.00
#
_symmetry.space_group_name_H-M   'P 1'
#
loop_
_entity.id
_entity.type
_entity.pdbx_description
1 polymer ?
#
loop_
_entity_poly.entity_id
_entity_poly.type
_entity_poly.pdbx_seq_one_letter_code
_entity_poly.pdbx_strand_id
1 'polypeptide(L)'
;ICLAADGGLMVCEDGGGAQHVLGVTRRGEVYTMARGRQNIGTPEEPEWGEFAGVAFSPDGSTMYVNCYTPGTTFAVTGPWR
;
A
#
# COMPACT_ATOMS: atom_id res chain seq x y z
N ILE A 1 4.00 4.74 6.30
CA ILE A 1 4.55 5.74 5.33
C ILE A 1 6.01 5.40 5.04
N CYS A 2 6.46 5.56 3.79
CA CYS A 2 7.85 5.29 3.36
C CYS A 2 8.28 6.25 2.25
N LEU A 3 9.58 6.50 2.10
CA LEU A 3 10.15 7.21 0.97
C LEU A 3 10.15 6.29 -0.28
N ALA A 4 9.70 6.80 -1.42
CA ALA A 4 9.78 6.12 -2.70
C ALA A 4 11.09 6.43 -3.44
N ALA A 5 11.46 5.59 -4.41
CA ALA A 5 12.70 5.73 -5.19
C ALA A 5 12.77 7.06 -5.97
N ASP A 6 11.61 7.57 -6.41
CA ASP A 6 11.46 8.86 -7.08
C ASP A 6 11.59 10.06 -6.12
N GLY A 7 11.80 9.82 -4.83
CA GLY A 7 11.87 10.82 -3.76
C GLY A 7 10.51 11.36 -3.29
N GLY A 8 9.40 10.79 -3.77
CA GLY A 8 8.07 10.96 -3.20
C GLY A 8 7.84 10.08 -1.97
N LEU A 9 6.59 9.92 -1.57
CA LEU A 9 6.17 9.11 -0.43
C LEU A 9 5.16 8.04 -0.86
N MET A 10 5.24 6.87 -0.25
CA MET A 10 4.16 5.88 -0.22
C MET A 10 3.47 5.94 1.14
N VAL A 11 2.15 6.12 1.12
CA VAL A 11 1.29 6.30 2.30
C VAL A 11 0.23 5.20 2.29
N CYS A 12 0.04 4.55 3.43
CA CYS A 12 -1.02 3.57 3.61
C CYS A 12 -2.24 4.27 4.20
N GLU A 13 -3.41 4.04 3.63
CA GLU A 13 -4.68 4.40 4.25
C GLU A 13 -5.08 3.35 5.29
N ASP A 14 -5.66 3.85 6.36
CA ASP A 14 -6.25 3.11 7.47
C ASP A 14 -7.57 3.83 7.82
N GLY A 15 -8.66 3.37 7.21
CA GLY A 15 -9.99 3.94 7.42
C GLY A 15 -11.11 2.94 7.18
N GLY A 16 -12.34 3.41 7.09
CA GLY A 16 -13.48 2.57 6.69
C GLY A 16 -13.56 2.39 5.17
N GLY A 17 -14.00 1.22 4.70
CA GLY A 17 -14.26 0.97 3.28
C GLY A 17 -13.00 0.63 2.48
N ALA A 18 -12.86 1.20 1.28
CA ALA A 18 -11.77 0.86 0.38
C ALA A 18 -10.43 1.43 0.88
N GLN A 19 -9.43 0.56 1.03
CA GLN A 19 -8.08 0.94 1.46
C GLN A 19 -7.13 1.06 0.28
N HIS A 20 -6.24 2.04 0.31
CA HIS A 20 -5.24 2.25 -0.73
C HIS A 20 -3.83 2.40 -0.17
N VAL A 21 -2.86 2.08 -1.03
CA VAL A 21 -1.56 2.73 -0.96
C VAL A 21 -1.64 3.95 -1.87
N LEU A 22 -1.40 5.12 -1.32
CA LEU A 22 -1.29 6.38 -2.05
C LEU A 22 0.18 6.69 -2.30
N GLY A 23 0.46 7.20 -3.49
CA GLY A 23 1.71 7.89 -3.76
C GLY A 23 1.54 9.39 -3.59
N VAL A 24 2.56 10.06 -3.06
CA VAL A 24 2.64 11.52 -2.96
C VAL A 24 3.91 11.97 -3.64
N THR A 25 3.80 12.75 -4.71
CA THR A 25 4.98 13.25 -5.43
C THR A 25 5.73 14.28 -4.59
N ARG A 26 6.97 14.62 -5.00
CA ARG A 26 7.76 15.71 -4.37
C ARG A 26 7.04 17.07 -4.38
N ARG A 27 6.04 17.25 -5.26
CA ARG A 27 5.24 18.48 -5.37
C ARG A 27 3.93 18.40 -4.58
N GLY A 28 3.69 17.31 -3.85
CA GLY A 28 2.49 17.09 -3.05
C GLY A 28 1.29 16.57 -3.84
N GLU A 29 1.47 16.16 -5.10
CA GLU A 29 0.38 15.55 -5.88
C GLU A 29 0.12 14.13 -5.37
N VAL A 30 -1.15 13.83 -5.11
CA VAL A 30 -1.58 12.53 -4.58
C VAL A 30 -2.13 11.67 -5.72
N TYR A 31 -1.72 10.41 -5.78
CA TYR A 31 -2.26 9.42 -6.72
C TYR A 31 -2.49 8.06 -6.06
N THR A 32 -3.45 7.29 -6.57
CA THR A 32 -3.72 5.94 -6.08
C THR A 32 -2.71 4.97 -6.69
N MET A 33 -1.82 4.41 -5.87
CA MET A 33 -0.81 3.44 -6.31
C MET A 33 -1.37 2.01 -6.34
N ALA A 34 -2.08 1.61 -5.28
CA ALA A 34 -2.69 0.29 -5.15
C ALA A 34 -3.99 0.36 -4.37
N ARG A 35 -4.88 -0.61 -4.61
CA ARG A 35 -6.12 -0.78 -3.84
C ARG A 35 -6.16 -2.17 -3.19
N GLY A 36 -6.45 -2.21 -1.90
CA GLY A 36 -6.70 -3.43 -1.15
C GLY A 36 -7.88 -4.20 -1.74
N ARG A 37 -7.67 -5.50 -1.98
CA ARG A 37 -8.70 -6.45 -2.47
C ARG A 37 -8.78 -7.71 -1.62
N GLN A 38 -8.03 -7.75 -0.51
CA GLN A 38 -8.14 -8.84 0.44
C GLN A 38 -9.42 -8.62 1.24
N ASN A 39 -10.44 -9.43 0.93
CA ASN A 39 -11.68 -9.44 1.69
C ASN A 39 -11.40 -10.07 3.06
N ILE A 40 -11.72 -9.35 4.12
CA ILE A 40 -11.61 -9.79 5.52
C ILE A 40 -12.97 -9.98 6.19
N GLY A 41 -14.07 -9.63 5.49
CA GLY A 41 -15.44 -9.88 5.89
C GLY A 41 -15.99 -11.16 5.26
N THR A 42 -17.23 -11.10 4.78
CA THR A 42 -17.90 -12.22 4.09
C THR A 42 -18.08 -11.93 2.60
N PRO A 43 -18.44 -12.92 1.77
CA PRO A 43 -18.80 -12.67 0.37
C PRO A 43 -19.99 -11.71 0.21
N GLU A 44 -20.96 -11.76 1.12
CA GLU A 44 -22.17 -10.94 1.11
C GLU A 44 -21.96 -9.53 1.70
N GLU A 45 -21.07 -9.42 2.69
CA GLU A 45 -20.72 -8.19 3.39
C GLU A 45 -19.19 -8.04 3.40
N PRO A 46 -18.58 -7.57 2.27
CA PRO A 46 -17.14 -7.50 2.15
C PRO A 46 -16.56 -6.32 2.95
N GLU A 47 -15.44 -6.58 3.58
CA GLU A 47 -14.60 -5.59 4.24
C GLU A 47 -13.17 -5.70 3.71
N TRP A 48 -12.46 -4.57 3.66
CA TRP A 48 -11.11 -4.51 3.09
C TRP A 48 -10.12 -4.20 4.19
N GLY A 49 -9.14 -5.09 4.39
CA GLY A 49 -8.14 -4.91 5.44
C GLY A 49 -7.30 -3.65 5.25
N GLU A 50 -7.05 -2.95 6.36
CA GLU A 50 -6.18 -1.78 6.42
C GLU A 50 -4.76 -2.11 5.97
N PHE A 51 -4.15 -1.19 5.22
CA PHE A 51 -2.72 -1.25 5.01
C PHE A 51 -2.02 -0.60 6.20
N ALA A 52 -1.15 -1.35 6.87
CA ALA A 52 -0.50 -0.86 8.09
C ALA A 52 0.99 -0.51 7.89
N GLY A 53 1.48 -0.54 6.65
CA GLY A 53 2.87 -0.21 6.36
C GLY A 53 3.31 -0.56 4.95
N VAL A 54 4.37 0.12 4.55
CA VAL A 54 5.01 -0.01 3.25
C VAL A 54 6.51 0.22 3.43
N ALA A 55 7.32 -0.54 2.71
CA ALA A 55 8.77 -0.40 2.68
C ALA A 55 9.32 -0.86 1.32
N PHE A 56 10.50 -0.38 0.95
CA PHE A 56 11.23 -0.88 -0.21
C PHE A 56 12.45 -1.70 0.23
N SER A 57 12.79 -2.72 -0.55
CA SER A 57 14.06 -3.42 -0.40
C SER A 57 15.25 -2.46 -0.60
N PRO A 58 16.43 -2.74 -0.03
CA PRO A 58 17.60 -1.84 -0.16
C PRO A 58 18.05 -1.58 -1.60
N ASP A 59 17.80 -2.53 -2.50
CA ASP A 59 18.07 -2.42 -3.94
C ASP A 59 16.92 -1.76 -4.74
N GLY A 60 15.82 -1.42 -4.07
CA GLY A 60 14.63 -0.82 -4.67
C GLY A 60 13.83 -1.74 -5.60
N SER A 61 14.16 -3.03 -5.69
CA SER A 61 13.50 -3.94 -6.64
C SER A 61 12.13 -4.43 -6.18
N THR A 62 11.87 -4.37 -4.87
CA THR A 62 10.65 -4.90 -4.24
C THR A 62 10.04 -3.89 -3.30
N MET A 63 8.74 -3.63 -3.47
CA MET A 63 7.91 -2.97 -2.47
C MET A 63 7.25 -4.04 -1.60
N TYR A 64 7.41 -3.93 -0.28
CA TYR A 64 6.66 -4.70 0.70
C TYR A 64 5.53 -3.84 1.23
N VAL A 65 4.31 -4.38 1.25
CA VAL A 65 3.14 -3.72 1.84
C VAL A 65 2.39 -4.72 2.71
N ASN A 66 2.05 -4.33 3.94
CA ASN A 66 1.34 -5.20 4.88
C ASN A 66 -0.12 -4.81 5.04
N CYS A 67 -0.97 -5.82 5.06
CA CYS A 67 -2.37 -5.77 5.44
C CYS A 67 -2.49 -6.28 6.88
N TYR A 68 -2.92 -5.43 7.82
CA TYR A 68 -2.85 -5.75 9.27
C TYR A 68 -3.68 -6.98 9.63
N THR A 69 -4.92 -7.03 9.18
CA THR A 69 -5.79 -8.21 9.26
C THR A 69 -5.93 -8.76 7.84
N PRO A 70 -5.58 -10.03 7.56
CA PRO A 70 -5.23 -11.10 8.49
C PRO A 70 -3.71 -11.22 8.77
N GLY A 71 -2.92 -10.16 8.57
CA GLY A 71 -1.47 -10.19 8.78
C GLY A 71 -0.68 -10.59 7.54
N THR A 72 -1.22 -10.29 6.37
CA THR A 72 -0.59 -10.63 5.08
C THR A 72 0.42 -9.57 4.67
N THR A 73 1.61 -10.00 4.28
CA THR A 73 2.61 -9.14 3.62
C THR A 73 2.69 -9.49 2.14
N PHE A 74 2.47 -8.51 1.27
CA PHE A 74 2.66 -8.64 -0.16
C PHE A 74 4.06 -8.17 -0.53
N ALA A 75 4.75 -8.95 -1.36
CA ALA A 75 5.99 -8.55 -2.02
C ALA A 75 5.67 -8.25 -3.49
N VAL A 76 5.82 -6.99 -3.89
CA VAL A 76 5.51 -6.51 -5.25
C VAL A 76 6.81 -6.12 -5.93
N THR A 77 7.21 -6.88 -6.94
CA THR A 77 8.40 -6.58 -7.76
C THR A 77 8.05 -5.67 -8.92
N GLY A 78 8.98 -4.81 -9.33
CA GLY A 78 8.75 -3.91 -10.45
C GLY A 78 9.90 -2.94 -10.69
N PRO A 79 9.86 -2.18 -11.80
CA PRO A 79 10.81 -1.12 -12.05
C PRO A 79 10.42 0.14 -11.24
N TRP A 80 10.53 0.05 -9.91
CA TRP A 80 10.26 1.17 -9.01
C TRP A 80 11.27 2.29 -9.27
N ARG A 81 10.82 3.41 -9.82
CA ARG A 81 11.65 4.54 -10.25
C ARG A 81 10.89 5.85 -10.16
#